data_AF-A0A9D1NQG4-F1
#
_entry.id   AF-A0A9D1NQG4-F1
#
_cell.length_a   1.000
_cell.length_b   1.000
_cell.length_c   1.000
_cell.angle_alpha   90.00
_cell.angle_beta   90.00
_cell.angle_gamma   90.00
#
_symmetry.space_group_name_H-M   'P 1'
#
loop_
_entity.id
_entity.type
_entity.pdbx_description
1 polymer ?
#
loop_
_entity_poly.entity_id
_entity_poly.type
_entity_poly.pdbx_seq_one_letter_code
_entity_poly.pdbx_strand_id
1 'polypeptide(L)'
;YYLHITNARPAVYLSYDRIAMFDSGDPHFRITFDKNITTRRYDLELSKGPYGEKLLYDDEILMEIKISGAIPKWFSDILTEEKAYMSGFSKYGNEYQRRMGHEFLHFRDRPLAIYYDLITKEY
;
A
#
# COMPACT_ATOMS: atom_id res chain seq x y z
N TYR A 1 -1.93 -24.92 7.46
CA TYR A 1 -3.35 -25.31 7.35
C TYR A 1 -3.99 -24.73 6.08
N TYR A 2 -4.25 -23.41 5.98
CA TYR A 2 -4.95 -22.77 4.83
C TYR A 2 -4.38 -23.11 3.42
N LEU A 3 -3.06 -23.07 3.23
CA LEU A 3 -2.43 -23.36 1.93
C LEU A 3 -2.67 -24.80 1.44
N HIS A 4 -2.79 -25.76 2.37
CA HIS A 4 -3.02 -27.17 2.04
C HIS A 4 -4.47 -27.47 1.64
N ILE A 5 -5.42 -26.62 2.07
CA ILE A 5 -6.85 -26.78 1.79
C ILE A 5 -7.27 -26.07 0.51
N THR A 6 -6.62 -24.96 0.16
CA THR A 6 -7.03 -24.10 -0.96
C THR A 6 -6.25 -24.34 -2.26
N ASN A 7 -5.30 -25.29 -2.28
CA ASN A 7 -4.38 -25.52 -3.41
C ASN A 7 -3.78 -24.18 -3.92
N ALA A 8 -3.50 -23.26 -3.00
CA ALA A 8 -2.99 -21.94 -3.32
C ALA A 8 -1.62 -22.07 -3.99
N ARG A 9 -1.44 -21.34 -5.09
CA ARG A 9 -0.19 -21.29 -5.85
C ARG A 9 0.27 -19.84 -5.98
N PRO A 10 1.58 -19.58 -6.09
CA PRO A 10 2.08 -18.25 -6.42
C PRO A 10 1.37 -17.72 -7.67
N ALA A 11 0.83 -16.50 -7.60
CA ALA A 11 0.04 -15.90 -8.67
C ALA A 11 0.55 -14.52 -9.13
N VAL A 12 1.20 -13.79 -8.23
CA VAL A 12 1.78 -12.46 -8.44
C VAL A 12 3.02 -12.33 -7.57
N TYR A 13 4.10 -11.81 -8.14
CA TYR A 13 5.24 -11.29 -7.43
C TYR A 13 5.01 -9.80 -7.22
N LEU A 14 5.28 -9.32 -6.01
CA LEU A 14 5.11 -7.93 -5.62
C LEU A 14 6.29 -7.51 -4.73
N SER A 15 7.01 -6.47 -5.13
CA SER A 15 8.10 -5.87 -4.35
C SER A 15 7.96 -4.36 -4.26
N TYR A 16 8.60 -3.75 -3.27
CA TYR A 16 8.61 -2.31 -3.06
C TYR A 16 9.74 -1.93 -2.10
N ASP A 17 10.17 -0.67 -2.18
CA ASP A 17 11.07 -0.06 -1.21
C ASP A 17 10.22 0.58 -0.11
N ARG A 18 10.42 0.17 1.15
CA ARG A 18 9.64 0.66 2.30
C ARG A 18 10.48 1.51 3.25
N ILE A 19 9.97 2.69 3.56
CA ILE A 19 10.37 3.48 4.72
C ILE A 19 9.26 3.31 5.77
N ALA A 20 9.63 2.93 6.99
CA ALA A 20 8.69 2.80 8.11
C ALA A 20 9.08 3.77 9.23
N MET A 21 8.11 4.56 9.68
CA MET A 21 8.24 5.53 10.76
C MET A 21 7.28 5.16 11.89
N PHE A 22 7.75 5.36 13.12
CA PHE A 22 7.02 5.05 14.34
C PHE A 22 7.07 6.30 15.23
N ASP A 23 5.95 6.58 15.88
CA ASP A 23 5.92 7.65 16.86
C ASP A 23 6.68 7.25 18.14
N SER A 24 7.41 8.21 18.71
CA SER A 24 8.21 7.99 19.91
C SER A 24 7.37 7.90 21.18
N GLY A 25 6.17 8.47 21.20
CA GLY A 25 5.25 8.47 22.33
C GLY A 25 4.12 7.43 22.21
N ASP A 26 3.76 7.03 21.00
CA ASP A 26 2.73 6.02 20.74
C ASP A 26 3.19 4.97 19.70
N PRO A 27 3.59 3.75 20.12
CA PRO A 27 3.98 2.68 19.18
C PRO A 27 2.82 2.14 18.33
N HIS A 28 1.59 2.54 18.61
CA HIS A 28 0.42 2.23 17.80
C HIS A 28 0.23 3.20 16.63
N PHE A 29 0.87 4.37 16.64
CA PHE A 29 0.89 5.29 15.51
C PHE A 29 2.11 5.02 14.63
N ARG A 30 1.85 4.60 13.38
CA ARG A 30 2.87 4.20 12.41
C ARG A 30 2.54 4.74 11.03
N ILE A 31 3.57 5.12 10.30
CA ILE A 31 3.46 5.57 8.92
C ILE A 31 4.44 4.74 8.10
N THR A 32 4.00 4.24 6.94
CA THR A 32 4.90 3.62 5.97
C THR A 32 4.76 4.28 4.62
N PHE A 33 5.88 4.39 3.91
CA PHE A 33 5.97 4.89 2.55
C PHE A 33 6.52 3.78 1.67
N ASP A 34 5.73 3.33 0.71
CA ASP A 34 6.16 2.35 -0.29
C ASP A 34 6.39 3.04 -1.63
N LYS A 35 7.58 2.83 -2.19
CA LYS A 35 8.00 3.30 -3.52
C LYS A 35 8.39 2.13 -4.40
N ASN A 36 8.54 2.39 -5.70
CA ASN A 36 9.00 1.41 -6.68
C ASN A 36 8.22 0.09 -6.61
N ILE A 37 6.91 0.19 -6.37
CA ILE A 37 6.04 -0.98 -6.25
C ILE A 37 6.05 -1.68 -7.61
N THR A 38 6.66 -2.85 -7.66
CA THR A 38 6.91 -3.61 -8.89
C THR A 38 6.16 -4.92 -8.83
N THR A 39 5.47 -5.24 -9.92
CA THR A 39 4.61 -6.42 -10.03
C THR A 39 4.94 -7.23 -11.27
N ARG A 40 4.85 -8.56 -11.14
CA ARG A 40 4.88 -9.48 -12.30
C ARG A 40 4.11 -10.76 -12.02
N ARG A 41 3.63 -11.39 -13.10
CA ARG A 41 2.88 -12.68 -13.05
C ARG A 41 3.64 -13.86 -13.64
N TYR A 42 4.87 -13.61 -14.04
CA TYR A 42 5.85 -14.58 -14.49
C TYR A 42 7.05 -14.52 -13.53
N ASP A 43 7.92 -15.53 -13.55
CA ASP A 43 9.16 -15.51 -12.76
C ASP A 43 8.94 -15.19 -11.27
N LEU A 44 7.97 -15.89 -10.67
CA LEU A 44 7.43 -15.56 -9.34
C LEU A 44 8.39 -15.85 -8.18
N GLU A 45 9.53 -16.44 -8.46
CA GLU A 45 10.58 -16.73 -7.49
C GLU A 45 11.21 -15.42 -6.98
N LEU A 46 11.28 -15.27 -5.65
CA LEU A 46 11.87 -14.08 -5.01
C LEU A 46 13.36 -13.92 -5.33
N SER A 47 14.06 -15.02 -5.62
CA SER A 47 15.49 -15.05 -5.97
C SER A 47 15.83 -14.33 -7.27
N LYS A 48 14.84 -14.09 -8.15
CA LYS A 48 15.05 -13.41 -9.44
C LYS A 48 15.15 -11.88 -9.32
N GLY A 49 14.96 -11.33 -8.12
CA GLY A 49 15.09 -9.89 -7.85
C GLY A 49 13.88 -9.04 -8.25
N PRO A 50 13.93 -7.73 -7.98
CA PRO A 50 12.80 -6.81 -8.18
C PRO A 50 12.80 -6.20 -9.58
N TYR A 51 12.06 -6.82 -10.50
CA TYR A 51 11.79 -6.32 -11.85
C TYR A 51 10.37 -6.67 -12.28
N GLY A 52 9.90 -6.03 -13.35
CA GLY A 52 8.56 -6.16 -13.87
C GLY A 52 7.94 -4.79 -14.14
N GLU A 53 6.63 -4.70 -14.01
CA GLU A 53 5.88 -3.48 -14.24
C GLU A 53 5.74 -2.68 -12.95
N LYS A 54 5.97 -1.36 -13.01
CA LYS A 54 5.68 -0.48 -11.88
C LYS A 54 4.17 -0.31 -11.73
N LEU A 55 3.69 -0.39 -10.50
CA LEU A 55 2.28 -0.19 -10.15
C LEU A 55 1.92 1.30 -10.05
N LEU A 56 2.91 2.13 -9.71
CA LEU A 56 2.81 3.58 -9.55
C LEU A 56 3.75 4.28 -10.53
N TYR A 57 3.50 5.56 -10.79
CA TYR A 57 4.47 6.42 -11.49
C TYR A 57 5.70 6.69 -10.60
N ASP A 58 6.80 7.11 -11.21
CA ASP A 58 8.09 7.32 -10.53
C ASP A 58 8.06 8.44 -9.47
N ASP A 59 7.13 9.38 -9.64
CA ASP A 59 6.87 10.50 -8.73
C ASP A 59 5.78 10.19 -7.69
N GLU A 60 5.19 8.99 -7.71
CA GLU A 60 4.13 8.58 -6.78
C GLU A 60 4.67 7.75 -5.61
N ILE A 61 4.05 7.91 -4.44
CA ILE A 61 4.39 7.22 -3.20
C ILE A 61 3.11 6.73 -2.54
N LEU A 62 3.10 5.48 -2.10
CA LEU A 62 2.00 4.92 -1.32
C LEU A 62 2.25 5.17 0.17
N MET A 63 1.44 6.03 0.81
CA MET A 63 1.51 6.25 2.26
C MET A 63 0.41 5.49 3.00
N GLU A 64 0.79 4.63 3.95
CA GLU A 64 -0.13 3.92 4.84
C GLU A 64 0.05 4.39 6.27
N ILE A 65 -1.05 4.79 6.91
CA ILE A 65 -1.12 5.16 8.33
C ILE A 65 -1.79 4.02 9.10
N LYS A 66 -1.17 3.61 10.20
CA LYS A 66 -1.78 2.74 11.21
C LYS A 66 -1.90 3.50 12.51
N ILE A 67 -3.09 3.47 13.10
CA ILE A 67 -3.36 4.08 14.39
C ILE A 67 -4.48 3.32 15.10
N SER A 68 -4.38 3.18 16.42
CA SER A 68 -5.41 2.50 17.24
C SER A 68 -6.49 3.44 17.77
N GLY A 69 -6.30 4.76 17.66
CA GLY A 69 -7.25 5.79 18.08
C GLY A 69 -7.45 6.87 17.01
N ALA A 70 -7.72 8.10 17.44
CA ALA A 70 -7.88 9.24 16.54
C ALA A 70 -6.53 9.73 16.01
N ILE A 71 -6.51 10.23 14.76
CA ILE A 71 -5.32 10.85 14.16
C ILE A 71 -4.85 12.02 15.05
N PRO A 72 -3.55 12.12 15.40
CA PRO A 72 -3.03 13.24 16.15
C PRO A 72 -3.25 14.54 15.37
N LYS A 73 -3.68 15.60 16.07
CA LYS A 73 -4.00 16.88 15.41
C LYS A 73 -2.82 17.44 14.60
N TRP A 74 -1.61 17.40 15.15
CA TRP A 74 -0.41 17.85 14.45
C TRP A 74 -0.23 17.14 13.10
N PHE A 75 -0.59 15.86 13.02
CA PHE A 75 -0.47 15.10 11.78
C PHE A 75 -1.61 15.42 10.83
N SER A 76 -2.84 15.54 11.33
CA SER A 76 -3.99 15.99 10.53
C SER A 76 -3.74 17.35 9.87
N ASP A 77 -3.04 18.26 10.55
CA ASP A 77 -2.68 19.57 10.01
C ASP A 77 -1.70 19.42 8.82
N ILE A 78 -0.65 18.60 8.97
CA ILE A 78 0.29 18.27 7.86
C ILE A 78 -0.44 17.65 6.67
N LEU A 79 -1.33 16.68 6.91
CA LEU A 79 -2.08 16.03 5.82
C LEU A 79 -2.96 17.04 5.07
N THR A 80 -3.51 18.02 5.78
CA THR A 80 -4.34 19.08 5.18
C THR A 80 -3.50 20.05 4.35
N GLU A 81 -2.35 20.47 4.87
CA GLU A 81 -1.39 21.35 4.17
C GLU A 81 -0.89 20.71 2.87
N GLU A 82 -0.55 19.42 2.92
CA GLU A 82 -0.09 18.63 1.77
C GLU A 82 -1.23 18.15 0.86
N LYS A 83 -2.49 18.50 1.17
CA LYS A 83 -3.69 18.05 0.44
C LYS A 83 -3.74 16.53 0.26
N ALA A 84 -3.27 15.82 1.26
CA ALA A 84 -3.27 14.37 1.34
C ALA A 84 -4.58 13.90 1.98
N TYR A 85 -5.45 13.30 1.18
CA TYR A 85 -6.76 12.81 1.59
C TYR A 85 -6.82 11.29 1.56
N MET A 86 -7.78 10.72 2.27
CA MET A 86 -7.90 9.26 2.35
C MET A 86 -8.40 8.65 1.04
N SER A 87 -7.85 7.50 0.66
CA SER A 87 -8.36 6.66 -0.44
C SER A 87 -8.16 5.19 -0.10
N GLY A 88 -8.83 4.29 -0.82
CA GLY A 88 -8.62 2.84 -0.70
C GLY A 88 -7.72 2.33 -1.82
N PHE A 89 -6.67 1.56 -1.52
CA PHE A 89 -5.75 0.99 -2.51
C PHE A 89 -5.22 -0.32 -1.99
N SER A 90 -5.36 -1.34 -2.82
CA SER A 90 -4.74 -2.63 -2.60
C SER A 90 -3.68 -2.81 -3.66
N LYS A 91 -2.42 -3.07 -3.26
CA LYS A 91 -1.35 -3.27 -4.25
C LYS A 91 -1.70 -4.41 -5.22
N TYR A 92 -2.18 -5.54 -4.69
CA TYR A 92 -2.66 -6.66 -5.50
C TYR A 92 -3.95 -6.33 -6.25
N GLY A 93 -4.92 -5.69 -5.58
CA GLY A 93 -6.20 -5.33 -6.21
C GLY A 93 -6.00 -4.40 -7.40
N ASN A 94 -5.14 -3.40 -7.27
CA ASN A 94 -4.82 -2.45 -8.34
C ASN A 94 -4.09 -3.13 -9.50
N GLU A 95 -3.12 -4.00 -9.21
CA GLU A 95 -2.45 -4.81 -10.25
C GLU A 95 -3.45 -5.71 -10.98
N TYR A 96 -4.40 -6.31 -10.25
CA TYR A 96 -5.42 -7.16 -10.82
C TYR A 96 -6.39 -6.37 -11.70
N GLN A 97 -6.88 -5.21 -11.24
CA GLN A 97 -7.76 -4.35 -12.03
C GLN A 97 -7.07 -3.88 -13.32
N ARG A 98 -5.80 -3.44 -13.22
CA ARG A 98 -4.98 -3.08 -14.38
C ARG A 98 -4.89 -4.22 -15.39
N ARG A 99 -4.60 -5.44 -14.90
CA ARG A 99 -4.52 -6.63 -15.76
C ARG A 99 -5.84 -6.91 -16.49
N MET A 100 -6.96 -6.71 -15.82
CA MET A 100 -8.30 -6.92 -16.38
C MET A 100 -8.74 -5.79 -17.32
N GLY A 101 -7.92 -4.74 -17.50
CA GLY A 101 -8.25 -3.58 -18.32
C GLY A 101 -9.32 -2.68 -17.69
N HIS A 102 -9.61 -2.85 -16.40
CA HIS A 102 -10.51 -1.95 -15.67
C HIS A 102 -9.78 -0.67 -15.28
N GLU A 103 -10.56 0.39 -15.03
CA GLU A 103 -10.04 1.60 -14.39
C GLU A 103 -9.42 1.21 -13.04
N PHE A 104 -8.16 1.57 -12.85
CA PHE A 104 -7.38 1.27 -11.66
C PHE A 104 -6.77 2.57 -11.13
N LEU A 105 -6.48 2.60 -9.84
CA LEU A 105 -6.18 3.84 -9.15
C LEU A 105 -4.77 4.32 -9.51
N HIS A 106 -4.71 5.43 -10.23
CA HIS A 106 -3.55 6.30 -10.34
C HIS A 106 -3.78 7.56 -9.50
N PHE A 107 -2.74 8.03 -8.81
CA PHE A 107 -2.86 9.18 -7.91
C PHE A 107 -2.98 10.48 -8.70
N ARG A 108 -2.49 10.55 -9.94
CA ARG A 108 -2.69 11.73 -10.79
C ARG A 108 -4.15 12.09 -11.07
N ASP A 109 -5.08 11.15 -10.87
CA ASP A 109 -6.50 11.37 -11.10
C ASP A 109 -7.27 11.78 -9.81
N ARG A 110 -6.60 11.88 -8.64
CA ARG A 110 -7.20 12.32 -7.36
C ARG A 110 -6.20 13.06 -6.46
N PRO A 111 -6.61 14.03 -5.61
CA PRO A 111 -5.68 14.64 -4.67
C PRO A 111 -5.07 13.57 -3.72
N LEU A 112 -3.74 13.63 -3.54
CA LEU A 112 -2.81 12.71 -2.86
C LEU A 112 -3.47 11.75 -1.86
N ALA A 113 -3.25 10.44 -2.01
CA ALA A 113 -4.00 9.42 -1.28
C ALA A 113 -3.25 8.77 -0.11
N ILE A 114 -3.93 8.69 1.04
CA ILE A 114 -3.52 8.10 2.31
C ILE A 114 -4.32 6.81 2.57
N TYR A 115 -3.65 5.75 3.03
CA TYR A 115 -4.30 4.45 3.33
C TYR A 115 -4.44 4.18 4.83
N TYR A 116 -5.63 3.73 5.23
CA TYR A 116 -5.92 3.20 6.56
C TYR A 116 -5.96 1.68 6.53
N ASP A 117 -5.30 1.04 7.50
CA ASP A 117 -5.57 -0.34 7.86
C ASP A 117 -6.43 -0.31 9.14
N LEU A 118 -7.76 -0.40 8.98
CA LEU A 118 -8.69 -0.51 10.10
C LEU A 118 -8.50 -1.87 10.76
N ILE A 119 -7.69 -1.93 11.81
CA ILE A 119 -7.80 -3.02 12.79
C ILE A 119 -8.99 -2.68 13.68
N THR A 120 -10.21 -2.93 13.19
CA THR A 120 -11.34 -3.18 14.08
C THR A 120 -11.06 -4.51 14.77
N LYS A 121 -10.41 -4.45 15.93
CA LYS A 121 -10.61 -5.46 16.97
C LYS A 121 -11.82 -5.01 17.78
N GLU A 122 -13.00 -5.49 17.38
CA GLU A 122 -14.04 -5.75 18.37
C GLU A 122 -13.94 -7.22 18.81
N TYR A 123 -14.41 -7.43 20.03
CA TYR A 123 -14.27 -8.57 20.93
C TYR A 123 -14.62 -9.94 20.37
#